data_AF-A0AAU3QNQ4-F1
#
_entry.id   AF-A0AAU3QNQ4-F1
#
_cell.length_a   1.000
_cell.length_b   1.000
_cell.length_c   1.000
_cell.angle_alpha   90.00
_cell.angle_beta   90.00
_cell.angle_gamma   90.00
#
_symmetry.space_group_name_H-M   'P 1'
#
loop_
_entity.id
_entity.type
_entity.pdbx_description
1 polymer ?
#
loop_
_entity_poly.entity_id
_entity_poly.type
_entity_poly.pdbx_seq_one_letter_code
_entity_poly.pdbx_strand_id
1 'polypeptide(L)'
;MNDAYSPVPELNSLKEFQDSLEGQFFAPGFELFKYDKGLDWFCGEAPDAYLDRLIPFAYATSSGSYYALWRCDDRTDLATLPVIFFGDEGDLCIEACNLCELFRLLAAEPDDPEDRARLASPRQRYHAWLQRNFGLTPPDGTGDVDGEVLAEYTRRFTVWVSEFASEDLLEDVLGALDLDVPTP
;
A
#
# COMPACT_ATOMS: atom_id res chain seq x y z
N MET A 1 28.60 4.24 4.87
CA MET A 1 27.35 4.72 5.50
C MET A 1 26.23 4.04 4.73
N ASN A 2 25.24 3.47 5.41
CA ASN A 2 24.25 2.61 4.77
C ASN A 2 23.38 3.48 3.82
N ASP A 3 23.65 3.45 2.52
CA ASP A 3 22.80 4.06 1.48
C ASP A 3 21.53 3.22 1.27
N ALA A 4 20.94 2.73 2.37
CA ALA A 4 19.73 1.94 2.35
C ALA A 4 18.55 2.86 2.03
N TYR A 5 17.69 2.39 1.13
CA TYR A 5 16.50 3.12 0.71
C TYR A 5 15.52 3.39 1.87
N SER A 6 15.39 2.43 2.78
CA SER A 6 14.51 2.52 3.95
C SER A 6 15.07 1.75 5.15
N PRO A 7 14.57 1.96 6.38
CA PRO A 7 14.86 1.09 7.51
C PRO A 7 14.22 -0.30 7.40
N VAL A 8 13.38 -0.55 6.39
CA VAL A 8 12.63 -1.80 6.18
C VAL A 8 13.38 -2.68 5.18
N PRO A 9 13.97 -3.82 5.61
CA PRO A 9 14.76 -4.69 4.73
C PRO A 9 14.01 -5.15 3.47
N GLU A 10 12.71 -5.39 3.59
CA GLU A 10 11.83 -5.85 2.52
C GLU A 10 11.70 -4.81 1.41
N LEU A 11 11.55 -3.53 1.77
CA LEU A 11 11.52 -2.43 0.81
C LEU A 11 12.89 -2.20 0.16
N ASN A 12 14.00 -2.43 0.88
CA ASN A 12 15.34 -2.38 0.29
C ASN A 12 15.50 -3.49 -0.76
N SER A 13 15.05 -4.71 -0.45
CA SER A 13 15.09 -5.83 -1.40
C SER A 13 14.21 -5.55 -2.64
N LEU A 14 13.03 -4.96 -2.45
CA LEU A 14 12.17 -4.56 -3.57
C LEU A 14 12.82 -3.46 -4.42
N LYS A 15 13.48 -2.50 -3.79
CA LYS A 15 14.20 -1.43 -4.49
C LYS A 15 15.32 -1.98 -5.36
N GLU A 16 16.14 -2.89 -4.83
CA GLU A 16 17.17 -3.59 -5.59
C GLU A 16 16.58 -4.37 -6.78
N PHE A 17 15.42 -5.00 -6.59
CA PHE A 17 14.70 -5.65 -7.67
C PHE A 17 14.25 -4.67 -8.76
N GLN A 18 13.60 -3.55 -8.39
CA GLN A 18 13.18 -2.52 -9.35
C GLN A 18 14.35 -1.93 -10.12
N ASP A 19 15.48 -1.67 -9.45
CA ASP A 19 16.69 -1.16 -10.10
C ASP A 19 17.24 -2.16 -11.13
N SER A 20 17.08 -3.47 -10.89
CA SER A 20 17.47 -4.52 -11.84
C SER A 20 16.58 -4.60 -13.09
N LEU A 21 15.44 -3.90 -13.12
CA LEU A 21 14.53 -3.85 -14.26
C LEU A 21 14.86 -2.70 -15.23
N GLU A 22 15.86 -1.88 -14.92
CA GLU A 22 16.36 -0.80 -15.78
C GLU A 22 15.25 0.19 -16.21
N GLY A 23 14.36 0.54 -15.28
CA GLY A 23 13.25 1.47 -15.50
C GLY A 23 11.98 0.83 -16.08
N GLN A 24 11.93 -0.50 -16.20
CA GLN A 24 10.69 -1.20 -16.53
C GLN A 24 9.83 -1.42 -15.28
N PHE A 25 8.52 -1.25 -15.44
CA PHE A 25 7.53 -1.59 -14.42
C PHE A 25 7.25 -3.10 -14.42
N PHE A 26 6.96 -3.66 -13.25
CA PHE A 26 6.50 -5.05 -13.10
C PHE A 26 5.02 -5.17 -12.71
N ALA A 27 4.44 -4.07 -12.23
CA ALA A 27 3.03 -3.91 -11.90
C ALA A 27 2.52 -2.57 -12.48
N PRO A 28 1.22 -2.45 -12.81
CA PRO A 28 0.67 -1.23 -13.41
C PRO A 28 0.87 -0.03 -12.49
N GLY A 29 1.57 1.01 -12.97
CA GLY A 29 1.76 2.27 -12.25
C GLY A 29 2.56 2.22 -10.94
N PHE A 30 2.94 1.03 -10.47
CA PHE A 30 3.64 0.89 -9.19
C PHE A 30 5.11 1.30 -9.28
N GLU A 31 5.53 2.23 -8.42
CA GLU A 31 6.92 2.70 -8.35
C GLU A 31 7.30 3.12 -6.93
N LEU A 32 8.46 2.70 -6.44
CA LEU A 32 8.98 3.21 -5.17
C LEU A 32 9.48 4.65 -5.36
N PHE A 33 8.98 5.58 -4.54
CA PHE A 33 9.54 6.92 -4.42
C PHE A 33 10.32 7.05 -3.12
N LYS A 34 10.89 8.23 -2.84
CA LYS A 34 11.70 8.47 -1.64
C LYS A 34 10.93 8.13 -0.35
N TYR A 35 11.43 7.15 0.41
CA TYR A 35 10.82 6.70 1.65
C TYR A 35 10.58 7.83 2.65
N ASP A 36 9.40 7.82 3.27
CA ASP A 36 8.96 8.75 4.32
C ASP A 36 9.10 10.22 3.90
N LYS A 37 8.80 10.50 2.63
CA LYS A 37 8.76 11.84 2.06
C LYS A 37 7.51 12.02 1.22
N GLY A 38 7.00 13.25 1.26
CA GLY A 38 5.90 13.70 0.39
C GLY A 38 4.60 14.00 1.11
N LEU A 39 4.47 13.73 2.41
CA LEU A 39 3.24 13.99 3.19
C LEU A 39 2.64 15.39 2.95
N ASP A 40 3.48 16.42 2.84
CA ASP A 40 3.06 17.81 2.60
C ASP A 40 2.28 18.01 1.29
N TRP A 41 2.59 17.24 0.24
CA TRP A 41 1.86 17.29 -1.04
C TRP A 41 0.51 16.58 -0.97
N PHE A 42 0.41 15.59 -0.08
CA PHE A 42 -0.68 14.62 -0.06
C PHE A 42 -1.79 14.95 0.93
N CYS A 43 -1.39 15.36 2.13
CA CYS A 43 -2.30 15.54 3.25
C CYS A 43 -2.57 17.02 3.56
N GLY A 44 -1.98 17.93 2.76
CA GLY A 44 -2.19 19.37 2.89
C GLY A 44 -1.96 19.86 4.32
N GLU A 45 -3.01 20.43 4.93
CA GLU A 45 -3.01 20.93 6.32
C GLU A 45 -3.51 19.89 7.34
N ALA A 46 -3.39 18.58 7.04
CA ALA A 46 -3.78 17.55 8.00
C ALA A 46 -2.98 17.68 9.32
N PRO A 47 -3.58 17.37 10.47
CA PRO A 47 -2.91 17.51 11.76
C PRO A 47 -1.64 16.65 11.85
N ASP A 48 -0.60 17.14 12.55
CA ASP A 48 0.65 16.38 12.77
C ASP A 48 0.38 14.98 13.34
N ALA A 49 -0.60 14.84 14.23
CA ALA A 49 -1.00 13.55 14.81
C ALA A 49 -1.51 12.52 13.77
N TYR A 50 -2.04 13.01 12.65
CA TYR A 50 -2.41 12.18 11.49
C TYR A 50 -1.17 11.82 10.67
N LEU A 51 -0.35 12.82 10.35
CA LEU A 51 0.85 12.68 9.52
C LEU A 51 1.91 11.77 10.16
N ASP A 52 2.11 11.88 11.47
CA ASP A 52 3.10 11.11 12.25
C ASP A 52 2.84 9.60 12.20
N ARG A 53 1.62 9.18 11.82
CA ARG A 53 1.25 7.77 11.68
C ARG A 53 1.36 7.24 10.26
N LEU A 54 1.71 8.07 9.28
CA LEU A 54 1.79 7.68 7.88
C LEU A 54 3.24 7.66 7.41
N ILE A 55 3.64 6.57 6.77
CA ILE A 55 4.97 6.42 6.19
C ILE A 55 4.82 6.14 4.69
N PRO A 56 4.79 7.17 3.82
CA PRO A 56 4.64 6.99 2.38
C PRO A 56 5.88 6.36 1.75
N PHE A 57 5.70 5.48 0.77
CA PHE A 57 6.84 4.80 0.13
C PHE A 57 6.67 4.47 -1.37
N ALA A 58 5.47 4.39 -1.92
CA ALA A 58 5.28 4.00 -3.32
C ALA A 58 4.10 4.70 -3.99
N TYR A 59 4.18 4.96 -5.29
CA TYR A 59 3.01 5.16 -6.13
C TYR A 59 2.29 3.82 -6.30
N ALA A 60 0.97 3.85 -6.21
CA ALA A 60 0.10 2.70 -6.42
C ALA A 60 -0.38 2.62 -7.87
N THR A 61 -0.56 3.78 -8.52
CA THR A 61 -0.97 3.90 -9.92
C THR A 61 -0.17 5.00 -10.63
N SER A 62 -0.29 5.07 -11.96
CA SER A 62 0.31 6.15 -12.74
C SER A 62 -0.47 7.47 -12.68
N SER A 63 -1.67 7.47 -12.10
CA SER A 63 -2.54 8.66 -12.00
C SER A 63 -2.28 9.49 -10.74
N GLY A 64 -1.54 8.94 -9.78
CA GLY A 64 -1.14 9.66 -8.56
C GLY A 64 -1.65 9.01 -7.27
N SER A 65 -2.32 7.85 -7.34
CA SER A 65 -2.57 7.04 -6.15
C SER A 65 -1.26 6.56 -5.52
N TYR A 66 -1.23 6.31 -4.21
CA TYR A 66 0.00 5.93 -3.50
C TYR A 66 -0.26 5.01 -2.29
N TYR A 67 0.82 4.38 -1.84
CA TYR A 67 0.86 3.52 -0.66
C TYR A 67 1.65 4.16 0.47
N ALA A 68 1.13 3.99 1.70
CA ALA A 68 1.83 4.31 2.93
C ALA A 68 1.70 3.19 3.96
N LEU A 69 2.72 2.99 4.80
CA LEU A 69 2.57 2.18 6.00
C LEU A 69 1.84 2.98 7.07
N TRP A 70 0.89 2.32 7.73
CA TRP A 70 0.14 2.92 8.82
C TRP A 70 0.67 2.46 10.17
N ARG A 71 1.24 3.38 10.95
CA ARG A 71 1.64 3.14 12.35
C ARG A 71 0.39 3.09 13.24
N CYS A 72 -0.35 1.99 13.17
CA CYS A 72 -1.56 1.76 13.96
C CYS A 72 -1.29 1.44 15.44
N ASP A 73 -0.05 1.10 15.79
CA ASP A 73 0.43 0.79 17.13
C ASP A 73 1.96 0.97 17.23
N ASP A 74 2.53 0.66 18.40
CA ASP A 74 3.95 0.91 18.72
C ASP A 74 4.92 -0.18 18.25
N ARG A 75 4.51 -1.07 17.34
CA ARG A 75 5.40 -2.14 16.86
C ARG A 75 6.62 -1.55 16.16
N THR A 76 7.79 -2.13 16.45
CA THR A 76 9.06 -1.68 15.87
C THR A 76 9.32 -2.28 14.50
N ASP A 77 8.70 -3.42 14.20
CA ASP A 77 8.80 -4.08 12.90
C ASP A 77 7.82 -3.44 11.91
N LEU A 78 8.34 -2.48 11.15
CA LEU A 78 7.55 -1.70 10.19
C LEU A 78 7.02 -2.56 9.03
N ALA A 79 7.64 -3.70 8.71
CA ALA A 79 7.18 -4.56 7.61
C ALA A 79 5.83 -5.22 7.92
N THR A 80 5.49 -5.33 9.21
CA THR A 80 4.23 -5.89 9.71
C THR A 80 3.13 -4.85 9.89
N LEU A 81 3.39 -3.58 9.56
CA LEU A 81 2.36 -2.55 9.58
C LEU A 81 1.42 -2.69 8.38
N PRO A 82 0.12 -2.42 8.55
CA PRO A 82 -0.82 -2.40 7.44
C PRO A 82 -0.45 -1.30 6.43
N VAL A 83 -0.79 -1.56 5.17
CA VAL A 83 -0.59 -0.66 4.04
C VAL A 83 -1.91 0.00 3.70
N ILE A 84 -1.91 1.33 3.66
CA ILE A 84 -3.05 2.12 3.19
C ILE A 84 -2.87 2.40 1.70
N PHE A 85 -3.93 2.24 0.91
CA PHE A 85 -4.07 2.80 -0.42
C PHE A 85 -4.75 4.17 -0.32
N PHE A 86 -4.11 5.17 -0.92
CA PHE A 86 -4.67 6.50 -1.14
C PHE A 86 -4.94 6.67 -2.63
N GLY A 87 -6.22 6.70 -3.00
CA GLY A 87 -6.69 6.95 -4.35
C GLY A 87 -6.65 8.44 -4.68
N ASP A 88 -6.31 8.76 -5.93
CA ASP A 88 -6.35 10.13 -6.46
C ASP A 88 -7.78 10.65 -6.70
N GLU A 89 -8.79 9.76 -6.66
CA GLU A 89 -10.21 10.10 -6.68
C GLU A 89 -10.82 10.25 -5.27
N GLY A 90 -10.00 10.15 -4.21
CA GLY A 90 -10.44 10.28 -2.82
C GLY A 90 -10.66 8.96 -2.08
N ASP A 91 -10.49 7.82 -2.74
CA ASP A 91 -10.56 6.51 -2.10
C ASP A 91 -9.49 6.34 -1.03
N LEU A 92 -9.87 5.77 0.11
CA LEU A 92 -8.96 5.55 1.23
C LEU A 92 -9.29 4.23 1.93
N CYS A 93 -8.41 3.24 1.83
CA CYS A 93 -8.65 1.92 2.42
C CYS A 93 -7.36 1.22 2.87
N ILE A 94 -7.50 0.19 3.69
CA ILE A 94 -6.40 -0.75 3.96
C ILE A 94 -6.32 -1.71 2.78
N GLU A 95 -5.23 -1.63 2.03
CA GLU A 95 -4.97 -2.50 0.88
C GLU A 95 -4.42 -3.86 1.34
N ALA A 96 -3.57 -3.86 2.37
CA ALA A 96 -2.89 -5.05 2.86
C ALA A 96 -2.63 -4.97 4.37
N CYS A 97 -2.66 -6.10 5.06
CA CYS A 97 -2.35 -6.20 6.48
C CYS A 97 -0.86 -6.04 6.78
N ASN A 98 0.01 -6.22 5.79
CA ASN A 98 1.47 -6.06 5.90
C ASN A 98 2.14 -5.92 4.51
N LEU A 99 3.45 -5.63 4.49
CA LEU A 99 4.20 -5.48 3.23
C LEU A 99 4.29 -6.75 2.40
N CYS A 100 4.39 -7.92 3.02
CA CYS A 100 4.45 -9.20 2.31
C CYS A 100 3.13 -9.48 1.56
N GLU A 101 2.01 -9.15 2.18
CA GLU A 101 0.70 -9.22 1.54
C GLU A 101 0.59 -8.23 0.38
N LEU A 102 1.05 -6.98 0.53
CA LEU A 102 1.12 -6.05 -0.59
C LEU A 102 1.97 -6.62 -1.75
N PHE A 103 3.13 -7.22 -1.47
CA PHE A 103 3.97 -7.81 -2.51
C PHE A 103 3.26 -8.96 -3.23
N ARG A 104 2.44 -9.73 -2.49
CA ARG A 104 1.57 -10.72 -3.09
C ARG A 104 0.51 -10.06 -3.98
N LEU A 105 -0.16 -9.00 -3.54
CA LEU A 105 -1.16 -8.28 -4.33
C LEU A 105 -0.59 -7.66 -5.61
N LEU A 106 0.62 -7.09 -5.57
CA LEU A 106 1.32 -6.60 -6.77
C LEU A 106 1.63 -7.71 -7.78
N ALA A 107 1.66 -8.96 -7.33
CA ALA A 107 1.77 -10.14 -8.18
C ALA A 107 0.41 -10.61 -8.73
N ALA A 108 -0.71 -9.91 -8.52
CA ALA A 108 -2.01 -10.17 -9.15
C ALA A 108 -2.00 -9.78 -10.63
N GLU A 109 -2.71 -10.53 -11.48
CA GLU A 109 -2.71 -10.28 -12.93
C GLU A 109 -3.38 -8.94 -13.25
N PRO A 110 -2.76 -8.07 -14.09
CA PRO A 110 -3.42 -6.84 -14.52
C PRO A 110 -4.74 -7.14 -15.25
N ASP A 111 -5.77 -6.35 -14.96
CA ASP A 111 -7.07 -6.48 -15.64
C ASP A 111 -6.97 -6.09 -17.12
N ASP A 112 -6.19 -5.04 -17.40
CA ASP A 112 -6.02 -4.51 -18.75
C ASP A 112 -5.12 -5.43 -19.62
N PRO A 113 -5.59 -5.86 -20.81
CA PRO A 113 -4.82 -6.74 -21.69
C PRO A 113 -3.55 -6.11 -22.26
N GLU A 114 -3.50 -4.79 -22.45
CA GLU A 114 -2.30 -4.10 -22.92
C GLU A 114 -1.22 -4.12 -21.82
N ASP A 115 -1.61 -3.85 -20.57
CA ASP A 115 -0.71 -3.99 -19.42
C ASP A 115 -0.22 -5.42 -19.22
N ARG A 116 -1.09 -6.43 -19.38
CA ARG A 116 -0.65 -7.85 -19.35
C ARG A 116 0.45 -8.13 -20.36
N ALA A 117 0.28 -7.68 -21.60
CA ALA A 117 1.27 -7.87 -22.65
C ALA A 117 2.57 -7.10 -22.36
N ARG A 118 2.46 -5.83 -21.95
CA ARG A 118 3.59 -4.94 -21.67
C ARG A 118 4.43 -5.40 -20.48
N LEU A 119 3.78 -5.88 -19.43
CA LEU A 119 4.43 -6.23 -18.16
C LEU A 119 4.87 -7.70 -18.08
N ALA A 120 4.50 -8.56 -19.04
CA ALA A 120 4.69 -10.00 -18.98
C ALA A 120 6.11 -10.44 -18.54
N SER A 121 7.16 -9.87 -19.15
CA SER A 121 8.56 -10.24 -18.87
C SER A 121 9.05 -9.73 -17.49
N PRO A 122 8.96 -8.42 -17.18
CA PRO A 122 9.29 -7.91 -15.83
C PRO A 122 8.50 -8.61 -14.71
N ARG A 123 7.23 -8.93 -14.97
CA ARG A 123 6.35 -9.57 -14.01
C ARG A 123 6.69 -11.03 -13.76
N GLN A 124 7.10 -11.78 -14.78
CA GLN A 124 7.63 -13.14 -14.59
C GLN A 124 8.90 -13.11 -13.71
N ARG A 125 9.78 -12.12 -13.90
CA ARG A 125 10.94 -11.90 -13.03
C ARG A 125 10.51 -11.57 -11.60
N TYR A 126 9.47 -10.76 -11.44
CA TYR A 126 8.91 -10.42 -10.13
C TYR A 126 8.38 -11.65 -9.40
N HIS A 127 7.61 -12.51 -10.07
CA HIS A 127 7.11 -13.76 -9.48
C HIS A 127 8.25 -14.67 -9.01
N ALA A 128 9.30 -14.82 -9.83
CA ALA A 128 10.47 -15.61 -9.46
C ALA A 128 11.22 -15.01 -8.26
N TRP A 129 11.36 -13.68 -8.22
CA TRP A 129 11.96 -12.96 -7.09
C TRP A 129 11.12 -13.10 -5.82
N LEU A 130 9.80 -12.94 -5.92
CA LEU A 130 8.86 -13.03 -4.80
C LEU A 130 8.90 -14.42 -4.16
N GLN A 131 8.83 -15.48 -4.98
CA GLN A 131 8.94 -16.86 -4.51
C GLN A 131 10.30 -17.15 -3.87
N ARG A 132 11.40 -16.63 -4.46
CA ARG A 132 12.76 -16.91 -3.98
C ARG A 132 13.07 -16.23 -2.64
N ASN A 133 12.61 -15.00 -2.46
CA ASN A 133 12.99 -14.18 -1.30
C ASN A 133 11.97 -14.28 -0.15
N PHE A 134 10.69 -14.46 -0.46
CA PHE A 134 9.61 -14.47 0.54
C PHE A 134 8.84 -15.78 0.59
N GLY A 135 9.06 -16.70 -0.36
CA GLY A 135 8.28 -17.92 -0.46
C GLY A 135 6.82 -17.69 -0.87
N LEU A 136 6.49 -16.50 -1.37
CA LEU A 136 5.13 -16.08 -1.70
C LEU A 136 4.82 -16.35 -3.17
N THR A 137 3.57 -16.75 -3.42
CA THR A 137 2.99 -16.91 -4.76
C THR A 137 1.94 -15.84 -5.02
N PRO A 138 1.65 -15.51 -6.29
CA PRO A 138 0.51 -14.65 -6.65
C PRO A 138 -0.80 -15.06 -5.95
N PRO A 139 -1.73 -14.12 -5.72
CA PRO A 139 -3.05 -14.46 -5.24
C PRO A 139 -3.74 -15.37 -6.28
N ASP A 140 -4.23 -16.51 -5.81
CA ASP A 140 -4.84 -17.59 -6.58
C ASP A 140 -6.37 -17.45 -6.64
N GLY A 141 -6.88 -16.24 -6.44
CA GLY A 141 -8.32 -15.90 -6.45
C GLY A 141 -9.16 -16.59 -5.37
N THR A 142 -8.55 -17.40 -4.50
CA THR A 142 -9.26 -18.28 -3.55
C THR A 142 -8.65 -18.30 -2.14
N GLY A 143 -7.60 -17.51 -1.89
CA GLY A 143 -6.91 -17.48 -0.60
C GLY A 143 -7.32 -16.29 0.26
N ASP A 144 -8.48 -16.38 0.90
CA ASP A 144 -8.96 -15.47 1.96
C ASP A 144 -8.19 -15.72 3.28
N VAL A 145 -6.85 -15.66 3.21
CA VAL A 145 -5.99 -16.03 4.35
C VAL A 145 -5.97 -14.92 5.41
N ASP A 146 -6.30 -13.69 5.03
CA ASP A 146 -6.18 -12.50 5.87
C ASP A 146 -7.49 -11.68 5.97
N GLY A 147 -8.62 -12.15 5.43
CA GLY A 147 -9.86 -11.36 5.37
C GLY A 147 -10.40 -10.89 6.72
N GLU A 148 -10.31 -11.71 7.77
CA GLU A 148 -10.70 -11.28 9.13
C GLU A 148 -9.76 -10.22 9.72
N VAL A 149 -8.45 -10.35 9.45
CA VAL A 149 -7.42 -9.42 9.92
C VAL A 149 -7.54 -8.09 9.17
N LEU A 150 -7.75 -8.15 7.85
CA LEU A 150 -7.99 -7.00 7.00
C LEU A 150 -9.25 -6.26 7.46
N ALA A 151 -10.35 -6.98 7.70
CA ALA A 151 -11.58 -6.38 8.22
C ALA A 151 -11.39 -5.69 9.58
N GLU A 152 -10.56 -6.25 10.46
CA GLU A 152 -10.22 -5.61 11.73
C GLU A 152 -9.37 -4.35 11.54
N TYR A 153 -8.37 -4.40 10.66
CA TYR A 153 -7.58 -3.21 10.33
C TYR A 153 -8.43 -2.13 9.70
N THR A 154 -9.33 -2.48 8.77
CA THR A 154 -10.29 -1.55 8.17
C THR A 154 -11.16 -0.89 9.24
N ARG A 155 -11.74 -1.66 10.18
CA ARG A 155 -12.53 -1.07 11.29
C ARG A 155 -11.72 -0.09 12.12
N ARG A 156 -10.51 -0.47 12.53
CA ARG A 156 -9.61 0.39 13.32
C ARG A 156 -9.23 1.65 12.54
N PHE A 157 -9.01 1.50 11.23
CA PHE A 157 -8.65 2.59 10.35
C PHE A 157 -9.78 3.60 10.19
N THR A 158 -11.02 3.13 9.99
CA THR A 158 -12.21 4.01 9.96
C THR A 158 -12.34 4.81 11.24
N VAL A 159 -12.19 4.18 12.41
CA VAL A 159 -12.22 4.89 13.70
C VAL A 159 -11.10 5.93 13.76
N TRP A 160 -9.87 5.57 13.40
CA TRP A 160 -8.74 6.49 13.42
C TRP A 160 -8.93 7.69 12.47
N VAL A 161 -9.35 7.46 11.22
CA VAL A 161 -9.62 8.53 10.25
C VAL A 161 -10.74 9.46 10.73
N SER A 162 -11.77 8.92 11.40
CA SER A 162 -12.88 9.72 11.95
C SER A 162 -12.46 10.73 13.02
N GLU A 163 -11.30 10.55 13.65
CA GLU A 163 -10.77 11.52 14.62
C GLU A 163 -10.21 12.79 13.92
N PHE A 164 -9.93 12.72 12.63
CA PHE A 164 -9.23 13.79 11.88
C PHE A 164 -10.00 14.30 10.65
N ALA A 165 -10.92 13.50 10.13
CA ALA A 165 -11.76 13.87 9.01
C ALA A 165 -12.78 14.96 9.39
N SER A 166 -12.99 15.93 8.49
CA SER A 166 -14.21 16.74 8.52
C SER A 166 -15.44 15.83 8.31
N GLU A 167 -16.63 16.25 8.76
CA GLU A 167 -17.87 15.46 8.56
C GLU A 167 -18.03 15.00 7.10
N ASP A 168 -17.60 15.81 6.12
CA ASP A 168 -17.65 15.50 4.69
C ASP A 168 -16.69 14.35 4.27
N LEU A 169 -15.45 14.30 4.78
CA LEU A 169 -14.50 13.22 4.46
C LEU A 169 -14.90 11.91 5.16
N LEU A 170 -15.58 12.02 6.30
CA LEU A 170 -16.18 10.90 7.00
C LEU A 170 -17.31 10.25 6.20
N GLU A 171 -18.19 11.05 5.59
CA GLU A 171 -19.26 10.53 4.73
C GLU A 171 -18.69 9.77 3.51
N ASP A 172 -17.62 10.27 2.88
CA ASP A 172 -17.00 9.60 1.74
C ASP A 172 -16.33 8.27 2.13
N VAL A 173 -15.56 8.24 3.22
CA VAL A 173 -14.90 7.01 3.71
C VAL A 173 -15.92 5.97 4.21
N LEU A 174 -16.98 6.40 4.90
CA LEU A 174 -18.04 5.51 5.38
C LEU A 174 -18.92 5.00 4.24
N GLY A 175 -19.20 5.84 3.24
CA GLY A 175 -19.92 5.46 2.02
C GLY A 175 -19.18 4.43 1.17
N ALA A 176 -17.85 4.55 1.06
CA ALA A 176 -17.01 3.57 0.35
C ALA A 176 -16.97 2.19 1.05
N LEU A 177 -17.22 2.15 2.36
CA LEU A 177 -17.15 0.94 3.18
C LEU A 177 -18.51 0.28 3.49
N ASP A 178 -19.63 0.86 3.01
CA ASP A 178 -21.01 0.45 3.35
C ASP A 178 -21.24 0.40 4.87
N LEU A 179 -20.63 1.34 5.60
CA LEU A 179 -20.74 1.45 7.05
C LEU A 179 -21.62 2.66 7.40
N ASP A 180 -22.64 2.45 8.23
CA ASP A 180 -23.47 3.54 8.75
C ASP A 180 -22.64 4.51 9.61
N VAL A 181 -22.89 5.81 9.43
CA VAL A 181 -22.34 6.86 10.30
C VAL A 181 -22.77 6.61 11.74
N PRO A 182 -21.85 6.41 12.70
CA PRO A 182 -22.22 6.27 14.10
C PRO A 182 -22.85 7.58 14.58
N THR A 183 -24.13 7.51 14.94
CA THR A 183 -24.88 8.65 15.48
C THR A 183 -24.37 8.97 16.89
N PRO A 184 -24.23 10.26 17.28
CA PRO A 184 -23.73 10.66 18.60
C PRO A 184 -24.58 10.17 19.78
#